data_AF-A0A0F9L5P4-F1
#
_entry.id   AF-A0A0F9L5P4-F1
#
_cell.length_a   1.000
_cell.length_b   1.000
_cell.length_c   1.000
_cell.angle_alpha   90.00
_cell.angle_beta   90.00
_cell.angle_gamma   90.00
#
_symmetry.space_group_name_H-M   'P 1'
#
loop_
_entity.id
_entity.type
_entity.pdbx_description
1 polymer ?
#
loop_
_entity_poly.entity_id
_entity_poly.type
_entity_poly.pdbx_seq_one_letter_code
_entity_poly.pdbx_strand_id
1 'polypeptide(L)'
;MAIASFQLDPNAVSLTDNQVIDKINAASIDITRAGSVDPSARPIEALEVDTAELADAAVTNLKADATLAKDNLNGMSDITRGYIRTVPVVGEFPVINIQRDAVGLLDVDYDDVAIP
;
A
#
# COMPACT_ATOMS: atom_id res chain seq x y z
N MET A 1 -55.66 3.52 -3.45
CA MET A 1 -54.58 3.11 -2.54
C MET A 1 -54.02 1.81 -3.08
N ALA A 2 -52.78 1.80 -3.59
CA ALA A 2 -52.19 0.60 -4.17
C ALA A 2 -51.36 -0.11 -3.08
N ILE A 3 -51.64 -1.39 -2.85
CA ILE A 3 -50.80 -2.23 -2.00
C ILE A 3 -49.68 -2.73 -2.89
N ALA A 4 -48.44 -2.33 -2.60
CA ALA A 4 -47.26 -2.91 -3.22
C ALA A 4 -46.91 -4.21 -2.50
N SER A 5 -46.66 -5.28 -3.25
CA SER A 5 -46.16 -6.54 -2.73
C SER A 5 -44.75 -6.80 -3.26
N PHE A 6 -43.93 -7.43 -2.43
CA PHE A 6 -42.61 -7.94 -2.77
C PHE A 6 -42.57 -9.42 -2.38
N GLN A 7 -42.12 -10.27 -3.30
CA GLN A 7 -41.86 -11.67 -3.01
C GLN A 7 -40.38 -11.87 -2.71
N LEU A 8 -40.09 -12.41 -1.54
CA LEU A 8 -38.81 -13.07 -1.29
C LEU A 8 -38.73 -14.33 -2.14
N ASP A 9 -37.56 -14.60 -2.71
CA ASP A 9 -37.32 -15.83 -3.48
C ASP A 9 -37.57 -17.05 -2.57
N PRO A 10 -38.59 -17.89 -2.87
CA PRO A 10 -38.90 -19.04 -2.05
C PRO A 10 -37.83 -20.15 -2.11
N ASN A 11 -36.89 -20.06 -3.05
CA ASN A 11 -35.78 -21.00 -3.22
C ASN A 11 -34.45 -20.47 -2.67
N ALA A 12 -34.46 -19.32 -1.98
CA ALA A 12 -33.25 -18.76 -1.40
C ALA A 12 -32.65 -19.72 -0.36
N VAL A 13 -31.41 -20.14 -0.59
CA VAL A 13 -30.63 -21.00 0.31
C VAL A 13 -29.51 -20.19 0.95
N SER A 14 -29.28 -20.41 2.25
CA SER A 14 -28.13 -19.84 2.95
C SER A 14 -26.85 -20.44 2.39
N LEU A 15 -25.91 -19.58 2.01
CA LEU A 15 -24.61 -19.98 1.50
C LEU A 15 -23.55 -19.79 2.59
N THR A 16 -22.52 -20.62 2.59
CA THR A 16 -21.29 -20.34 3.34
C THR A 16 -20.44 -19.31 2.60
N ASP A 17 -19.51 -18.67 3.30
CA ASP A 17 -18.64 -17.64 2.71
C ASP A 17 -17.92 -18.14 1.45
N ASN A 18 -17.38 -19.36 1.47
CA ASN A 18 -16.72 -19.94 0.29
C ASN A 18 -17.70 -20.18 -0.87
N GLN A 19 -18.93 -20.63 -0.60
CA GLN A 19 -19.94 -20.84 -1.65
C GLN A 19 -20.39 -19.51 -2.29
N VAL A 20 -20.36 -18.41 -1.53
CA VAL A 20 -20.60 -17.07 -2.08
C VAL A 20 -19.47 -16.69 -3.03
N ILE A 21 -18.22 -16.87 -2.61
CA ILE A 21 -17.04 -16.56 -3.43
C ILE A 21 -17.03 -17.38 -4.72
N ASP A 22 -17.32 -18.68 -4.63
CA ASP A 22 -17.37 -19.57 -5.80
C ASP A 22 -18.43 -19.11 -6.80
N LYS A 23 -19.61 -18.68 -6.34
CA LYS A 23 -20.66 -18.16 -7.21
C LYS A 23 -20.29 -16.82 -7.86
N ILE A 24 -19.60 -15.94 -7.13
CA ILE A 24 -19.10 -14.67 -7.69
C ILE A 24 -18.09 -14.96 -8.80
N ASN A 25 -17.14 -15.85 -8.55
CA ASN A 25 -16.09 -16.20 -9.51
C ASN A 25 -16.62 -16.96 -10.74
N ALA A 26 -17.71 -17.73 -10.56
CA ALA A 26 -18.35 -18.46 -11.64
C ALA A 26 -19.41 -17.63 -12.39
N ALA A 27 -19.70 -16.40 -11.98
CA ALA A 27 -20.65 -15.54 -12.65
C ALA A 27 -20.13 -15.18 -14.06
N SER A 28 -20.85 -15.62 -15.10
CA SER A 28 -20.53 -15.33 -16.50
C SER A 28 -21.12 -14.01 -17.01
N ILE A 29 -22.04 -13.43 -16.24
CA ILE A 29 -22.58 -12.10 -16.48
C ILE A 29 -21.69 -11.15 -15.72
N ASP A 30 -20.87 -10.38 -16.45
CA ASP A 30 -20.27 -9.19 -15.87
C ASP A 30 -21.39 -8.32 -15.32
N ILE A 31 -21.19 -7.75 -14.13
CA ILE A 31 -22.01 -6.64 -13.65
C ILE A 31 -21.73 -5.46 -14.58
N THR A 32 -22.40 -5.45 -15.73
CA THR A 32 -22.32 -4.35 -16.66
C THR A 32 -22.96 -3.16 -15.97
N ARG A 33 -22.25 -2.04 -15.96
CA ARG A 33 -22.56 -0.86 -15.15
C ARG A 33 -24.00 -0.35 -15.32
N ALA A 34 -24.62 -0.65 -16.46
CA ALA A 34 -26.02 -0.33 -16.78
C ALA A 34 -27.05 -0.83 -15.74
N GLY A 35 -26.73 -1.85 -14.93
CA GLY A 35 -27.58 -2.31 -13.83
C GLY A 35 -27.16 -1.85 -12.42
N SER A 36 -26.01 -1.18 -12.28
CA SER A 36 -25.39 -0.82 -11.00
C SER A 36 -25.49 0.68 -10.67
N VAL A 37 -25.76 1.52 -11.68
CA VAL A 37 -25.96 2.96 -11.49
C VAL A 37 -27.41 3.35 -11.75
N ASP A 38 -27.90 4.32 -10.98
CA ASP A 38 -29.20 4.94 -11.20
C ASP A 38 -29.28 5.50 -12.64
N PRO A 39 -30.44 5.40 -13.34
CA PRO A 39 -30.59 5.95 -14.70
C PRO A 39 -30.28 7.45 -14.84
N SER A 40 -30.33 8.21 -13.73
CA SER A 40 -29.96 9.63 -13.67
C SER A 40 -28.47 9.88 -13.43
N ALA A 41 -27.69 8.86 -13.08
CA ALA A 41 -26.24 8.96 -13.04
C ALA A 41 -25.71 9.20 -14.45
N ARG A 42 -24.87 10.23 -14.63
CA ARG A 42 -24.24 10.49 -15.92
C ARG A 42 -23.50 9.23 -16.39
N PRO A 43 -23.79 8.71 -17.60
CA PRO A 43 -23.00 7.62 -18.16
C PRO A 43 -21.54 8.04 -18.24
N ILE A 44 -20.63 7.22 -17.69
CA ILE A 44 -19.18 7.36 -17.95
C ILE A 44 -19.00 7.24 -19.46
N GLU A 45 -18.44 8.28 -20.06
CA GLU A 45 -18.19 8.38 -21.49
C GLU A 45 -17.06 7.43 -21.92
N ALA A 46 -16.98 7.14 -23.22
CA ALA A 46 -15.86 6.38 -23.74
C ALA A 46 -14.55 7.13 -23.39
N LEU A 47 -13.59 6.42 -22.81
CA LEU A 47 -12.30 6.97 -22.34
C LEU A 47 -12.38 7.89 -21.11
N GLU A 48 -13.51 7.95 -20.41
CA GLU A 48 -13.58 8.67 -19.12
C GLU A 48 -12.92 7.91 -17.97
N VAL A 49 -12.81 6.58 -18.08
CA VAL A 49 -11.92 5.76 -17.24
C VAL A 49 -11.06 4.95 -18.19
N ASP A 50 -9.78 5.26 -18.27
CA ASP A 50 -8.87 4.55 -19.16
C ASP A 50 -8.10 3.41 -18.45
N THR A 51 -7.42 2.58 -19.24
CA THR A 51 -6.60 1.48 -18.70
C THR A 51 -5.43 1.97 -17.84
N ALA A 52 -5.01 3.23 -18.03
CA ALA A 52 -3.95 3.82 -17.23
C ALA A 52 -4.48 4.24 -15.86
N GLU A 53 -5.66 4.85 -15.75
CA GLU A 53 -6.30 5.18 -14.46
C GLU A 53 -6.66 3.93 -13.64
N LEU A 54 -7.10 2.86 -14.30
CA LEU A 54 -7.36 1.58 -13.63
C LEU A 54 -6.05 0.93 -13.14
N ALA A 55 -4.98 1.04 -13.94
CA ALA A 55 -3.66 0.60 -13.53
C ALA A 55 -3.10 1.49 -12.40
N ASP A 56 -3.31 2.80 -12.44
CA ASP A 56 -2.83 3.74 -11.43
C ASP A 56 -3.53 3.52 -10.09
N ALA A 57 -4.83 3.24 -10.06
CA ALA A 57 -5.53 2.90 -8.80
C ALA A 57 -5.14 1.52 -8.24
N ALA A 58 -4.70 0.58 -9.10
CA ALA A 58 -4.23 -0.74 -8.68
C ALA A 58 -2.74 -0.75 -8.27
N VAL A 59 -1.92 0.08 -8.91
CA VAL A 59 -0.47 0.23 -8.68
C VAL A 59 -0.19 1.24 -7.57
N THR A 60 -0.95 2.33 -7.51
CA THR A 60 -0.92 3.35 -6.46
C THR A 60 -1.79 2.95 -5.26
N ASN A 61 -1.56 1.73 -4.77
CA ASN A 61 -1.73 1.49 -3.35
C ASN A 61 -0.70 2.41 -2.67
N LEU A 62 -1.08 3.61 -2.24
CA LEU A 62 -0.19 4.62 -1.60
C LEU A 62 0.66 4.04 -0.43
N LYS A 63 0.27 2.86 0.07
CA LYS A 63 1.01 2.05 1.04
C LYS A 63 2.29 1.40 0.47
N ALA A 64 2.34 1.15 -0.84
CA ALA A 64 3.53 0.71 -1.56
C ALA A 64 4.59 1.81 -1.57
N ASP A 65 4.24 3.09 -1.75
CA ASP A 65 5.21 4.18 -1.66
C ASP A 65 5.83 4.32 -0.25
N ALA A 66 5.02 4.18 0.80
CA ALA A 66 5.52 4.19 2.18
C ALA A 66 6.37 2.96 2.53
N THR A 67 6.15 1.83 1.86
CA THR A 67 6.90 0.57 2.07
C THR A 67 8.16 0.54 1.21
N LEU A 68 8.09 0.99 -0.03
CA LEU A 68 9.22 1.19 -0.94
C LEU A 68 10.18 2.25 -0.41
N ALA A 69 9.70 3.34 0.21
CA ALA A 69 10.56 4.32 0.87
C ALA A 69 11.33 3.72 2.07
N LYS A 70 10.72 2.78 2.81
CA LYS A 70 11.40 2.01 3.87
C LYS A 70 12.38 0.97 3.30
N ASP A 71 12.05 0.36 2.17
CA ASP A 71 12.96 -0.58 1.50
C ASP A 71 14.12 0.15 0.79
N ASN A 72 13.92 1.41 0.37
CA ASN A 72 14.95 2.27 -0.20
C ASN A 72 15.95 2.80 0.84
N LEU A 73 15.61 2.73 2.13
CA LEU A 73 16.58 2.96 3.20
C LEU A 73 17.69 1.91 3.23
N ASN A 74 17.67 0.86 2.41
CA ASN A 74 18.85 0.02 2.16
C ASN A 74 19.58 0.32 0.84
N GLY A 75 18.90 0.96 -0.12
CA GLY A 75 19.43 1.28 -1.47
C GLY A 75 19.95 2.71 -1.68
N MET A 76 19.57 3.70 -0.86
CA MET A 76 20.16 5.04 -0.88
C MET A 76 21.69 5.01 -0.64
N SER A 77 22.42 6.01 -1.13
CA SER A 77 23.84 6.19 -0.77
C SER A 77 23.94 6.78 0.64
N ASP A 78 25.07 6.56 1.30
CA ASP A 78 25.29 7.06 2.67
C ASP A 78 25.24 8.58 2.75
N ILE A 79 25.63 9.26 1.66
CA ILE A 79 25.58 10.72 1.51
C ILE A 79 24.13 11.23 1.65
N THR A 80 23.13 10.47 1.19
CA THR A 80 21.72 10.88 1.24
C THR A 80 21.04 10.54 2.58
N ARG A 81 21.59 9.62 3.40
CA ARG A 81 20.97 9.21 4.67
C ARG A 81 21.29 10.12 5.86
N GLY A 82 22.32 10.95 5.76
CA GLY A 82 22.80 11.75 6.90
C GLY A 82 23.39 10.92 8.05
N TYR A 83 23.50 9.59 7.91
CA TYR A 83 24.23 8.70 8.80
C TYR A 83 25.31 7.98 7.99
N ILE A 84 26.54 7.99 8.49
CA ILE A 84 27.62 7.16 7.96
C ILE A 84 27.29 5.71 8.32
N ARG A 85 26.93 4.88 7.33
CA ARG A 85 26.79 3.45 7.55
C ARG A 85 28.19 2.84 7.62
N THR A 86 28.77 2.77 8.81
CA THR A 86 29.98 1.99 9.03
C THR A 86 29.58 0.50 9.00
N VAL A 87 29.83 -0.19 7.88
CA VAL A 87 29.74 -1.66 7.82
C VAL A 87 31.16 -2.21 7.96
N PRO A 88 31.75 -2.26 9.17
CA PRO A 88 33.04 -2.91 9.33
C PRO A 88 32.85 -4.39 9.03
N VAL A 89 33.53 -4.88 8.00
CA VAL A 89 33.50 -6.32 7.66
C VAL A 89 34.26 -7.12 8.73
N VAL A 90 35.23 -6.50 9.39
CA VAL A 90 36.00 -6.97 10.56
C VAL A 90 36.50 -5.73 11.33
N GLY A 91 36.54 -5.78 12.67
CA GLY A 91 37.16 -4.77 13.53
C GLY A 91 36.19 -3.87 14.33
N GLU A 92 36.75 -3.08 15.25
CA GLU A 92 36.04 -2.07 16.06
C GLU A 92 36.38 -0.64 15.58
N PHE A 93 35.48 0.32 15.78
CA PHE A 93 35.76 1.74 15.55
C PHE A 93 36.00 2.46 16.89
N PRO A 94 37.19 3.02 17.12
CA PRO A 94 37.49 3.73 18.36
C PRO A 94 36.59 4.95 18.54
N VAL A 95 35.91 5.01 19.69
CA VAL A 95 35.19 6.23 20.13
C VAL A 95 36.22 7.23 20.65
N ILE A 96 36.28 8.41 20.03
CA ILE A 96 37.18 9.49 20.39
C ILE A 96 36.59 10.31 21.55
N ASN A 97 35.28 10.56 21.51
CA ASN A 97 34.60 11.40 22.48
C ASN A 97 33.11 11.03 22.61
N ILE A 98 32.57 11.21 23.81
CA ILE A 98 31.14 11.07 24.11
C ILE A 98 30.70 12.28 24.90
N GLN A 99 29.79 13.07 24.33
CA GLN A 99 29.31 14.30 24.95
C GLN A 99 27.80 14.47 24.78
N ARG A 100 27.26 15.52 25.38
CA ARG A 100 25.93 16.02 25.02
C ARG A 100 26.07 17.28 24.21
N ASP A 101 25.32 17.40 23.13
CA ASP A 101 25.28 18.60 22.32
C ASP A 101 24.55 19.75 23.03
N ALA A 102 24.52 20.93 22.38
CA ALA A 102 23.85 22.12 22.92
C ALA A 102 22.33 21.95 23.11
N VAL A 103 21.74 20.90 22.54
CA VAL A 103 20.31 20.56 22.62
C VAL A 103 20.06 19.42 23.61
N GLY A 104 21.12 18.86 24.22
CA GLY A 104 21.07 17.79 25.20
C GLY A 104 21.03 16.38 24.61
N LEU A 105 21.22 16.22 23.30
CA LEU A 105 21.30 14.92 22.63
C LEU A 105 22.66 14.28 22.84
N LEU A 106 22.72 12.96 22.77
CA LEU A 106 23.98 12.21 22.83
C LEU A 106 24.73 12.41 21.52
N ASP A 107 25.96 12.89 21.62
CA ASP A 107 26.89 13.08 20.51
C ASP A 107 28.12 12.18 20.70
N VAL A 108 28.52 11.48 19.64
CA VAL A 108 29.58 10.46 19.67
C VAL A 108 30.52 10.68 18.48
N ASP A 109 31.74 11.14 18.78
CA ASP A 109 32.82 11.23 17.80
C ASP A 109 33.56 9.90 17.76
N TYR A 110 33.79 9.36 16.56
CA TYR A 110 34.53 8.12 16.37
C TYR A 110 35.53 8.25 15.22
N ASP A 111 36.58 7.44 15.25
CA ASP A 111 37.54 7.29 14.16
C ASP A 111 36.95 6.35 13.10
N ASP A 112 36.91 6.76 11.83
CA ASP A 112 36.35 5.97 10.73
C ASP A 112 37.35 4.96 10.13
N VAL A 113 38.53 4.83 10.75
CA VAL A 113 39.51 3.76 10.49
C VAL A 113 39.27 2.59 11.44
N ALA A 114 38.88 1.44 10.90
CA ALA A 114 38.67 0.23 11.70
C ALA A 114 39.99 -0.33 12.25
N ILE A 115 39.98 -0.75 13.52
CA ILE A 115 41.09 -1.47 14.14
C ILE A 115 40.77 -2.97 14.30
N PRO A 116 41.76 -3.87 14.23
CA PRO A 116 41.56 -5.32 14.31
C PRO A 116 40.91 -5.79 15.61
#